data_AF-A0A4Q3V0G8-F1
#
_entry.id   AF-A0A4Q3V0G8-F1
#
_cell.length_a   1.000
_cell.length_b   1.000
_cell.length_c   1.000
_cell.angle_alpha   90.00
_cell.angle_beta   90.00
_cell.angle_gamma   90.00
#
_symmetry.space_group_name_H-M   'P 1'
#
loop_
_entity.id
_entity.type
_entity.pdbx_description
1 polymer ?
#
loop_
_entity_poly.entity_id
_entity_poly.type
_entity_poly.pdbx_seq_one_letter_code
_entity_poly.pdbx_strand_id
1 'polypeptide(L)' 'PSACGWLKDRFGLSWQITPTAMLQFLQGDDPAGVQRAFQAMMGMVKLDVAELERAYWGG' A
#
# COMPACT_ATOMS: atom_id res chain seq x y z
N PRO A 1 12.53 -6.43 6.56
CA PRO A 1 11.49 -5.59 5.92
C PRO A 1 11.58 -5.73 4.39
N SER A 2 10.44 -5.95 3.73
CA SER A 2 10.30 -6.05 2.27
C SER A 2 9.23 -5.06 1.80
N ALA A 3 9.20 -4.75 0.51
CA ALA A 3 8.22 -3.80 -0.04
C ALA A 3 6.77 -4.27 0.18
N CYS A 4 5.82 -3.33 0.09
CA CYS A 4 4.37 -3.55 0.13
C CYS A 4 3.84 -4.12 1.46
N GLY A 5 4.35 -3.65 2.60
CA GLY A 5 3.84 -4.06 3.93
C GLY A 5 4.38 -5.40 4.42
N TRP A 6 5.35 -6.00 3.71
CA TRP A 6 5.90 -7.31 4.05
C TRP A 6 7.01 -7.22 5.09
N LEU A 7 6.97 -8.11 6.07
CA LEU A 7 8.02 -8.28 7.06
C LEU A 7 8.23 -9.76 7.38
N LYS A 8 9.42 -10.09 7.88
CA LYS A 8 9.70 -11.40 8.46
C LYS A 8 9.81 -11.26 9.96
N ASP A 9 9.18 -12.17 10.69
CA ASP A 9 9.33 -12.24 12.14
C ASP A 9 10.63 -12.96 12.56
N ARG A 10 10.83 -13.10 13.88
CA ARG A 10 12.00 -13.76 14.46
C ARG A 10 12.13 -15.25 14.13
N PHE A 11 11.07 -15.89 13.64
CA PHE A 11 11.02 -17.31 13.26
C PHE A 11 11.15 -17.50 11.74
N GLY A 12 11.27 -16.40 10.99
CA GLY A 12 11.39 -16.42 9.53
C GLY A 12 10.05 -16.48 8.80
N LEU A 13 8.92 -16.38 9.50
CA LEU A 13 7.59 -16.33 8.88
C LEU A 13 7.37 -14.97 8.24
N SER A 14 6.83 -14.99 7.03
CA SER A 14 6.49 -13.78 6.28
C SER A 14 5.07 -13.32 6.61
N TRP A 15 4.96 -12.05 7.00
CA TRP A 15 3.71 -11.38 7.32
C TRP A 15 3.52 -10.20 6.38
N GLN A 16 2.28 -9.93 5.99
CA GLN A 16 1.90 -8.70 5.33
C GLN A 16 0.91 -7.95 6.20
N ILE A 17 1.24 -6.72 6.57
CA ILE A 17 0.31 -5.85 7.29
C ILE A 17 -0.41 -4.99 6.26
N THR A 18 -1.66 -5.34 5.99
CA THR A 18 -2.49 -4.67 4.98
C THR A 18 -3.62 -3.89 5.65
N PRO A 19 -3.58 -2.54 5.67
CA PRO A 19 -4.66 -1.72 6.20
C PRO A 19 -5.94 -1.90 5.40
N THR A 20 -7.09 -2.00 6.06
CA THR A 20 -8.39 -2.16 5.38
C THR A 20 -8.70 -0.99 4.45
N ALA A 21 -8.30 0.23 4.82
CA ALA A 21 -8.47 1.43 3.99
C ALA A 21 -7.71 1.37 2.65
N MET A 22 -6.62 0.60 2.56
CA MET A 22 -5.86 0.44 1.31
C MET A 22 -6.72 -0.16 0.19
N LEU A 23 -7.68 -1.02 0.53
CA LEU A 23 -8.57 -1.65 -0.46
C LEU A 23 -9.41 -0.61 -1.20
N GLN A 24 -9.77 0.49 -0.56
CA GLN A 24 -10.57 1.56 -1.18
C GLN A 24 -9.80 2.26 -2.31
N PHE A 25 -8.48 2.35 -2.20
CA PHE A 25 -7.62 3.04 -3.17
C PHE A 25 -7.05 2.08 -4.22
N LEU A 26 -6.80 0.82 -3.88
CA LEU A 26 -6.28 -0.17 -4.83
C LEU A 26 -7.37 -0.92 -5.61
N GLN A 27 -8.61 -0.86 -5.15
CA GLN A 27 -9.79 -1.42 -5.82
C GLN A 27 -10.86 -0.35 -6.09
N GLY A 28 -10.45 0.92 -6.09
CA GLY A 28 -11.35 2.05 -6.35
C GLY A 28 -11.78 2.13 -7.82
N ASP A 29 -12.82 2.93 -8.07
CA ASP A 29 -13.43 3.07 -9.40
C ASP A 29 -12.65 3.98 -10.37
N ASP A 30 -11.63 4.72 -9.90
CA ASP A 30 -10.72 5.51 -10.75
C ASP A 30 -9.48 4.67 -11.10
N PRO A 31 -9.36 4.12 -12.33
CA PRO A 31 -8.20 3.31 -12.70
C PRO A 31 -6.88 4.09 -12.67
N ALA A 32 -6.92 5.40 -12.94
CA ALA A 32 -5.73 6.24 -12.88
C ALA A 32 -5.31 6.50 -11.43
N GLY A 33 -6.28 6.71 -10.54
CA GLY A 33 -6.08 6.79 -9.09
C GLY A 33 -5.51 5.51 -8.51
N VAL A 34 -6.08 4.35 -8.89
CA VAL A 34 -5.55 3.03 -8.52
C VAL A 34 -4.09 2.89 -8.95
N GLN A 35 -3.76 3.28 -10.19
CA GLN A 35 -2.38 3.21 -10.68
C GLN A 35 -1.43 4.10 -9.87
N ARG A 36 -1.83 5.34 -9.54
CA ARG A 36 -1.01 6.25 -8.71
C ARG A 36 -0.79 5.68 -7.30
N ALA A 37 -1.86 5.21 -6.66
CA ALA A 37 -1.79 4.59 -5.34
C ALA A 37 -0.90 3.33 -5.35
N PHE A 38 -1.00 2.50 -6.38
CA PHE A 38 -0.16 1.31 -6.55
C PHE A 38 1.31 1.69 -6.72
N GLN A 39 1.63 2.69 -7.55
CA GLN A 39 3.02 3.17 -7.71
C GLN A 39 3.60 3.71 -6.40
N ALA A 40 2.81 4.45 -5.61
CA ALA A 40 3.23 4.92 -4.29
C ALA A 40 3.50 3.73 -3.34
N MET A 41 2.62 2.73 -3.31
CA MET A 41 2.76 1.52 -2.48
C MET A 41 4.07 0.76 -2.73
N MET A 42 4.51 0.67 -3.99
CA MET A 42 5.73 -0.05 -4.35
C MET A 42 7.00 0.53 -3.71
N GLY A 43 7.00 1.82 -3.38
CA GLY A 43 8.08 2.48 -2.64
C GLY A 43 8.02 2.29 -1.12
N MET A 44 6.95 1.70 -0.60
CA MET A 44 6.69 1.60 0.84
C MET A 44 7.09 0.23 1.39
N VAL A 45 7.84 0.25 2.49
CA VAL A 45 8.02 -0.95 3.35
C VAL A 45 6.90 -1.01 4.38
N LYS A 46 6.66 0.09 5.11
CA LYS A 46 5.48 0.26 5.95
C LYS A 46 4.46 1.07 5.15
N LEU A 47 3.24 0.54 5.07
CA LEU A 47 2.15 1.21 4.35
C LEU A 47 1.65 2.42 5.12
N ASP A 48 1.62 3.56 4.44
CA ASP A 48 1.02 4.81 4.92
C ASP A 48 -0.29 5.06 4.17
N VAL A 49 -1.40 5.01 4.90
CA VAL A 49 -2.73 5.17 4.32
C VAL A 49 -2.96 6.59 3.79
N ALA A 50 -2.44 7.61 4.48
CA ALA A 50 -2.63 9.00 4.07
C ALA A 50 -1.82 9.33 2.81
N GLU A 51 -0.64 8.73 2.66
CA GLU A 51 0.14 8.84 1.43
C GLU A 51 -0.53 8.12 0.25
N LEU A 52 -1.11 6.94 0.49
CA LEU A 52 -1.86 6.20 -0.53
C LEU A 52 -3.12 6.96 -0.97
N GLU A 53 -3.83 7.59 -0.03
CA GLU A 53 -4.96 8.45 -0.32
C GLU A 53 -4.55 9.67 -1.15
N ARG A 54 -3.49 10.38 -0.75
CA ARG A 54 -2.95 11.52 -1.52
C ARG A 54 -2.53 11.10 -2.91
N ALA A 55 -1.82 9.98 -3.06
CA ALA A 55 -1.45 9.44 -4.36
C ALA A 55 -2.67 9.11 -5.21
N TYR A 56 -3.69 8.46 -4.63
CA TYR A 56 -4.94 8.14 -5.30
C TYR A 56 -5.61 9.41 -5.86
N TRP A 57 -5.73 10.47 -5.07
CA TRP A 57 -6.34 11.73 -5.50
C TRP A 57 -5.45 12.62 -6.37
N GLY A 58 -4.15 12.31 -6.49
CA GLY A 58 -3.21 13.02 -7.36
C GLY A 58 -2.46 14.18 -6.70
N GLY A 59 -2.41 14.24 -5.36
CA GLY A 59 -1.73 15.26 -4.57
C GLY A 59 -2.66 16.09 -3.72
#